data_AF-A0AA37I332-F1
#
_entry.id   AF-A0AA37I332-F1
#
_cell.length_a   1.000
_cell.length_b   1.000
_cell.length_c   1.000
_cell.angle_alpha   90.00
_cell.angle_beta   90.00
_cell.angle_gamma   90.00
#
_symmetry.space_group_name_H-M   'P 1'
#
loop_
_entity.id
_entity.type
_entity.pdbx_description
1 polymer ?
#
loop_
_entity_poly.entity_id
_entity_poly.type
_entity_poly.pdbx_seq_one_letter_code
_entity_poly.pdbx_strand_id
1 'polypeptide(L)'
;MYNPASILHSVQELLDSSHEIEGVESYEDRIPQVAIFTLGTNHVYILKETREIVDNCKKRPQHLFVERALSVSECYQYLDEAVSLLRSANPEIKIILTVSPIRYRKYGYHGSQLSKATLQLAADQLVQHYVSEENDNSVCYFPAYEIVNDELRDYRFYKPDMLHPSEQTVEYIYERFAEAYFSEDTRKFLAEWKPIKEALGHKPFHPESEEYKKFMDKTMLKVSMLSKKYPKFAYQKIIK
;
A
#
# COMPACT_ATOMS: atom_id res chain seq x y z
N MET A 1 -3.54 -8.65 7.00
CA MET A 1 -2.40 -8.58 6.06
C MET A 1 -2.88 -9.11 4.74
N TYR A 2 -2.54 -8.43 3.64
CA TYR A 2 -2.97 -8.82 2.30
C TYR A 2 -2.15 -10.02 1.81
N ASN A 3 -2.84 -10.99 1.21
CA ASN A 3 -2.25 -12.08 0.46
C ASN A 3 -2.52 -11.87 -1.05
N PRO A 4 -1.87 -12.61 -1.95
CA PRO A 4 -2.08 -12.47 -3.40
C PRO A 4 -3.53 -12.59 -3.86
N ALA A 5 -4.31 -13.52 -3.32
CA ALA A 5 -5.73 -13.65 -3.66
C ALA A 5 -6.52 -12.41 -3.23
N SER A 6 -6.24 -11.85 -2.05
CA SER A 6 -6.83 -10.59 -1.60
C SER A 6 -6.53 -9.41 -2.52
N ILE A 7 -5.34 -9.39 -3.12
CA ILE A 7 -4.97 -8.35 -4.11
C ILE A 7 -5.85 -8.51 -5.35
N LEU A 8 -5.98 -9.72 -5.88
CA LEU A 8 -6.85 -9.99 -7.04
C LEU A 8 -8.30 -9.57 -6.76
N HIS A 9 -8.88 -9.98 -5.62
CA HIS A 9 -10.25 -9.60 -5.28
C HIS A 9 -10.41 -8.08 -5.13
N SER A 10 -9.41 -7.38 -4.57
CA SER A 10 -9.42 -5.92 -4.48
C SER A 10 -9.37 -5.25 -5.86
N VAL A 11 -8.62 -5.82 -6.80
CA VAL A 11 -8.59 -5.36 -8.20
C VAL A 11 -9.92 -5.61 -8.90
N GLN A 12 -10.52 -6.79 -8.69
CA GLN A 12 -11.84 -7.11 -9.25
C GLN A 12 -12.91 -6.15 -8.70
N GLU A 13 -12.92 -5.88 -7.39
CA GLU A 13 -13.84 -4.90 -6.78
C GLU A 13 -13.62 -3.48 -7.32
N LEU A 14 -12.37 -3.07 -7.54
CA LEU A 14 -12.04 -1.77 -8.13
C LEU A 14 -12.59 -1.61 -9.56
N LEU A 15 -12.51 -2.66 -10.37
CA LEU A 15 -12.93 -2.67 -11.77
C LEU A 15 -14.42 -3.00 -11.95
N ASP A 16 -15.11 -3.41 -10.90
CA ASP A 16 -16.55 -3.64 -10.93
C ASP A 16 -17.30 -2.30 -11.05
N SER A 17 -17.95 -2.10 -12.20
CA SER A 17 -18.72 -0.89 -12.51
C SER A 17 -19.98 -0.73 -11.65
N SER A 18 -20.42 -1.79 -10.96
CA SER A 18 -21.60 -1.77 -10.09
C SER A 18 -21.33 -1.24 -8.67
N HIS A 19 -20.06 -1.16 -8.26
CA HIS A 19 -19.67 -0.66 -6.94
C HIS A 19 -19.46 0.86 -6.96
N GLU A 20 -20.13 1.62 -6.10
CA GLU A 20 -19.82 3.05 -5.91
C GLU A 20 -18.60 3.22 -5.00
N ILE A 21 -17.54 3.87 -5.50
CA ILE A 21 -16.37 4.26 -4.70
C ILE A 21 -16.53 5.71 -4.26
N GLU A 22 -16.60 5.93 -2.96
CA GLU A 22 -16.81 7.25 -2.37
C GLU A 22 -15.68 8.23 -2.78
N GLY A 23 -16.02 9.32 -3.46
CA GLY A 23 -15.07 10.35 -3.90
C GLY A 23 -14.50 10.19 -5.32
N VAL A 24 -15.01 9.21 -6.09
CA VAL A 24 -14.67 9.03 -7.50
C VAL A 24 -15.86 9.38 -8.40
N GLU A 25 -15.69 10.37 -9.28
CA GLU A 25 -16.77 10.99 -10.06
C GLU A 25 -17.10 10.24 -11.37
N SER A 26 -16.14 9.49 -11.93
CA SER A 26 -16.32 8.68 -13.14
C SER A 26 -15.58 7.34 -13.07
N TYR A 27 -15.98 6.35 -13.88
CA TYR A 27 -15.27 5.07 -13.98
C TYR A 27 -13.81 5.25 -14.45
N GLU A 28 -13.57 6.19 -15.35
CA GLU A 28 -12.22 6.52 -15.86
C GLU A 28 -11.33 7.12 -14.77
N ASP A 29 -11.90 7.88 -13.82
CA ASP A 29 -11.19 8.40 -12.65
C ASP A 29 -10.87 7.33 -11.60
N ARG A 30 -11.43 6.12 -11.71
CA ARG A 30 -11.16 4.99 -10.79
C ARG A 30 -9.88 4.25 -11.13
N ILE A 31 -9.51 4.21 -12.41
CA ILE A 31 -8.40 3.37 -12.86
C ILE A 31 -7.08 4.07 -12.54
N PRO A 32 -6.24 3.49 -11.66
CA PRO A 32 -5.03 4.15 -11.23
C PRO A 32 -3.98 4.19 -12.34
N GLN A 33 -3.09 5.18 -12.26
CA GLN A 33 -1.87 5.24 -13.07
C GLN A 33 -0.76 4.36 -12.46
N VAL A 34 -0.80 4.13 -11.14
CA VAL A 34 0.15 3.31 -10.40
C VAL A 34 -0.60 2.47 -9.38
N ALA A 35 -0.35 1.15 -9.35
CA ALA A 35 -0.83 0.27 -8.29
C ALA A 35 0.36 -0.26 -7.47
N ILE A 36 0.21 -0.29 -6.15
CA ILE A 36 1.22 -0.80 -5.23
C ILE A 36 0.67 -2.02 -4.51
N PHE A 37 1.24 -3.19 -4.77
CA PHE A 37 0.82 -4.45 -4.13
C PHE A 37 1.73 -4.73 -2.93
N THR A 38 1.22 -4.45 -1.73
CA THR A 38 1.93 -4.73 -0.47
C THR A 38 1.57 -6.12 0.05
N LEU A 39 2.47 -7.08 -0.14
CA LEU A 39 2.29 -8.49 0.21
C LEU A 39 2.67 -8.75 1.67
N GLY A 40 1.71 -9.26 2.45
CA GLY A 40 1.87 -9.49 3.88
C GLY A 40 2.08 -10.96 4.24
N THR A 41 1.31 -11.86 3.65
CA THR A 41 1.29 -13.30 3.95
C THR A 41 0.85 -14.09 2.71
N ASN A 42 1.33 -15.31 2.52
CA ASN A 42 0.80 -16.27 1.54
C ASN A 42 -0.35 -17.13 2.11
N HIS A 43 -0.77 -16.90 3.35
CA HIS A 43 -1.89 -17.61 3.96
C HIS A 43 -3.24 -17.03 3.55
N VAL A 44 -4.16 -17.92 3.19
CA VAL A 44 -5.54 -17.62 2.80
C VAL A 44 -6.54 -18.30 3.73
N TYR A 45 -7.74 -17.73 3.82
CA TYR A 45 -8.87 -18.32 4.52
C TYR A 45 -9.90 -18.77 3.51
N ILE A 46 -10.31 -20.02 3.63
CA ILE A 46 -11.28 -20.66 2.72
C ILE A 46 -12.57 -20.88 3.50
N LEU A 47 -13.69 -20.34 3.03
CA LEU A 47 -14.99 -20.57 3.64
C LEU A 47 -15.41 -22.04 3.43
N LYS A 48 -15.74 -22.78 4.50
CA LYS A 48 -16.08 -24.21 4.40
C LYS A 48 -17.30 -24.48 3.54
N GLU A 49 -18.26 -23.56 3.57
CA GLU A 49 -19.55 -23.65 2.87
C GLU A 49 -19.36 -23.53 1.35
N THR A 50 -18.71 -22.47 0.87
CA THR A 50 -18.55 -22.19 -0.57
C THR A 50 -17.26 -22.76 -1.17
N ARG A 51 -16.29 -23.10 -0.32
CA ARG A 51 -14.91 -23.47 -0.71
C ARG A 51 -14.12 -22.36 -1.38
N GLU A 52 -14.59 -21.12 -1.30
CA GLU A 52 -13.93 -19.96 -1.86
C GLU A 52 -12.94 -19.35 -0.87
N ILE A 53 -11.87 -18.76 -1.39
CA ILE A 53 -11.01 -17.88 -0.62
C ILE A 53 -11.78 -16.60 -0.33
N VAL A 54 -11.77 -16.17 0.92
CA VAL A 54 -12.49 -14.96 1.35
C VAL A 54 -11.53 -13.98 2.01
N ASP A 55 -11.76 -12.70 1.74
CA ASP A 55 -11.03 -11.61 2.37
C ASP A 55 -11.75 -11.07 3.59
N ASN A 56 -10.98 -10.34 4.42
CA ASN A 56 -11.48 -9.50 5.50
C ASN A 56 -12.71 -10.12 6.19
N CYS A 57 -12.50 -11.22 6.92
CA CYS A 57 -13.55 -12.13 7.40
C CYS A 57 -14.62 -11.50 8.33
N LYS A 58 -14.74 -10.17 8.44
CA LYS A 58 -15.68 -9.40 9.27
C LYS A 58 -15.77 -9.90 10.71
N LYS A 59 -14.63 -10.38 11.25
CA LYS A 59 -14.53 -11.04 12.56
C LYS A 59 -15.53 -12.20 12.74
N ARG A 60 -15.91 -12.88 11.65
CA ARG A 60 -16.76 -14.09 11.68
C ARG A 60 -16.06 -15.22 12.46
N PRO A 61 -16.83 -16.17 13.03
CA PRO A 61 -16.27 -17.27 13.81
C PRO A 61 -15.23 -18.09 13.03
N GLN A 62 -14.06 -18.33 13.65
CA GLN A 62 -12.93 -19.01 12.99
C GLN A 62 -13.27 -20.43 12.51
N HIS A 63 -14.19 -21.14 13.17
CA HIS A 63 -14.58 -22.51 12.81
C HIS A 63 -15.24 -22.62 11.43
N LEU A 64 -15.70 -21.50 10.85
CA LEU A 64 -16.28 -21.44 9.51
C LEU A 64 -15.23 -21.55 8.40
N PHE A 65 -13.95 -21.39 8.73
CA PHE A 65 -12.87 -21.30 7.76
C PHE A 65 -11.89 -22.48 7.86
N VAL A 66 -11.25 -22.78 6.75
CA VAL A 66 -10.03 -23.60 6.68
C VAL A 66 -8.91 -22.68 6.23
N GLU A 67 -7.75 -22.79 6.85
CA GLU A 67 -6.59 -22.00 6.48
C GLU A 67 -5.61 -22.83 5.66
N ARG A 68 -5.01 -22.21 4.64
CA ARG A 68 -3.99 -22.84 3.79
C ARG A 68 -2.94 -21.81 3.39
N ALA A 69 -1.69 -22.25 3.22
CA ALA A 69 -0.66 -21.47 2.57
C ALA A 69 -0.69 -21.70 1.05
N LEU A 70 -0.69 -20.62 0.28
CA LEU A 70 -0.48 -20.65 -1.16
C LEU A 70 0.97 -21.03 -1.47
N SER A 71 1.17 -21.83 -2.52
CA SER A 71 2.49 -22.09 -3.11
C SER A 71 3.01 -20.87 -3.87
N VAL A 72 4.29 -20.89 -4.25
CA VAL A 72 4.90 -19.83 -5.09
C VAL A 72 4.12 -19.67 -6.39
N SER A 73 3.80 -20.77 -7.08
CA SER A 73 3.06 -20.75 -8.35
C SER A 73 1.65 -20.16 -8.19
N GLU A 74 0.93 -20.52 -7.13
CA GLU A 74 -0.40 -19.94 -6.86
C GLU A 74 -0.29 -18.44 -6.55
N CYS A 75 0.71 -18.02 -5.76
CA CYS A 75 0.96 -16.61 -5.52
C CYS A 75 1.24 -15.85 -6.82
N TYR A 76 2.09 -16.39 -7.70
CA TYR A 76 2.37 -15.82 -9.01
C TYR A 76 1.08 -15.69 -9.84
N GLN A 77 0.28 -16.74 -9.96
CA GLN A 77 -0.96 -16.74 -10.74
C GLN A 77 -1.94 -15.66 -10.28
N TYR A 78 -2.17 -15.52 -8.97
CA TYR A 78 -3.05 -14.47 -8.45
C TYR A 78 -2.54 -13.06 -8.75
N LEU A 79 -1.22 -12.84 -8.66
CA LEU A 79 -0.63 -11.53 -8.95
C LEU A 79 -0.67 -11.22 -10.44
N ASP A 80 -0.34 -12.21 -11.29
CA ASP A 80 -0.37 -12.10 -12.74
C ASP A 80 -1.78 -11.79 -13.27
N GLU A 81 -2.79 -12.47 -12.74
CA GLU A 81 -4.19 -12.19 -13.07
C GLU A 81 -4.58 -10.75 -12.64
N ALA A 82 -4.15 -10.32 -11.45
CA ALA A 82 -4.42 -8.96 -10.97
C ALA A 82 -3.74 -7.90 -11.85
N VAL A 83 -2.49 -8.13 -12.28
CA VAL A 83 -1.79 -7.23 -13.21
C VAL A 83 -2.48 -7.21 -14.56
N SER A 84 -2.84 -8.37 -15.11
CA SER A 84 -3.53 -8.51 -16.39
C SER A 84 -4.85 -7.76 -16.43
N LEU A 85 -5.66 -7.87 -15.36
CA LEU A 85 -6.92 -7.13 -15.24
C LEU A 85 -6.68 -5.62 -15.23
N LEU A 86 -5.72 -5.12 -14.44
CA LEU A 86 -5.39 -3.71 -14.41
C LEU A 86 -4.88 -3.19 -15.76
N ARG A 87 -4.04 -3.96 -16.45
CA ARG A 87 -3.52 -3.59 -17.79
C ARG A 87 -4.60 -3.60 -18.86
N SER A 88 -5.59 -4.47 -18.74
CA SER A 88 -6.76 -4.45 -19.63
C SER A 88 -7.56 -3.15 -19.51
N ALA A 89 -7.58 -2.55 -18.31
CA ALA A 89 -8.25 -1.29 -18.03
C ALA A 89 -7.37 -0.06 -18.32
N ASN A 90 -6.07 -0.13 -18.03
CA ASN A 90 -5.08 0.89 -18.33
C ASN A 90 -3.75 0.24 -18.78
N PRO A 91 -3.49 0.17 -20.11
CA PRO A 91 -2.28 -0.45 -20.64
C PRO A 91 -0.96 0.18 -20.17
N GLU A 92 -0.99 1.45 -19.73
CA GLU A 92 0.19 2.20 -19.29
C GLU A 92 0.43 2.14 -17.76
N ILE A 93 -0.43 1.42 -17.02
CA ILE A 93 -0.33 1.33 -15.56
C ILE A 93 1.04 0.82 -15.11
N LYS A 94 1.58 1.41 -14.05
CA LYS A 94 2.79 0.91 -13.38
C LYS A 94 2.43 0.12 -12.14
N ILE A 95 3.05 -1.04 -11.97
CA ILE A 95 2.83 -1.92 -10.83
C ILE A 95 4.10 -1.98 -9.98
N ILE A 96 3.97 -1.72 -8.69
CA ILE A 96 5.05 -1.84 -7.71
C ILE A 96 4.68 -2.94 -6.72
N LEU A 97 5.37 -4.06 -6.79
CA LEU A 97 5.29 -5.13 -5.79
C LEU A 97 6.18 -4.78 -4.61
N THR A 98 5.76 -5.14 -3.40
CA THR A 98 6.63 -5.03 -2.22
C THR A 98 6.21 -6.03 -1.16
N VAL A 99 7.17 -6.66 -0.48
CA VAL A 99 6.88 -7.51 0.67
C VAL A 99 6.92 -6.66 1.95
N SER A 100 5.87 -6.73 2.76
CA SER A 100 5.79 -5.99 4.01
C SER A 100 6.85 -6.47 5.02
N PRO A 101 7.56 -5.56 5.72
CA PRO A 101 8.51 -5.92 6.78
C PRO A 101 7.85 -6.40 8.09
N ILE A 102 6.52 -6.36 8.20
CA ILE A 102 5.81 -6.78 9.43
C ILE A 102 6.02 -8.27 9.66
N ARG A 103 6.45 -8.62 10.88
CA ARG A 103 6.68 -10.01 11.31
C ARG A 103 5.36 -10.64 11.73
N TYR A 104 4.94 -11.72 11.06
CA TYR A 104 3.66 -12.36 11.36
C TYR A 104 3.77 -13.45 12.42
N ARG A 105 3.67 -13.07 13.69
CA ARG A 105 3.84 -13.99 14.82
C ARG A 105 2.79 -15.11 14.87
N LYS A 106 1.62 -14.94 14.23
CA LYS A 106 0.53 -15.91 14.23
C LYS A 106 0.98 -17.34 13.83
N TYR A 107 1.94 -17.46 12.92
CA TYR A 107 2.47 -18.75 12.43
C TYR A 107 3.85 -19.08 12.99
N GLY A 108 4.28 -18.36 14.04
CA GLY A 108 5.67 -18.37 14.49
C GLY A 108 6.62 -17.68 13.51
N TYR A 109 7.84 -17.42 13.96
CA TYR A 109 8.83 -16.72 13.14
C TYR A 109 9.29 -17.54 11.95
N HIS A 110 9.43 -18.87 12.09
CA HIS A 110 9.77 -19.73 10.96
C HIS A 110 8.69 -19.68 9.87
N GLY A 111 7.42 -19.83 10.24
CA GLY A 111 6.30 -19.71 9.30
C GLY A 111 6.23 -18.32 8.65
N SER A 112 6.48 -17.26 9.42
CA SER A 112 6.60 -15.90 8.86
C SER A 112 7.73 -15.82 7.82
N GLN A 113 8.92 -16.36 8.10
CA GLN A 113 10.03 -16.32 7.14
C GLN A 113 9.72 -17.10 5.86
N LEU A 114 9.15 -18.31 5.99
CA LEU A 114 8.72 -19.11 4.83
C LEU A 114 7.69 -18.35 4.00
N SER A 115 6.71 -17.73 4.66
CA SER A 115 5.68 -16.92 4.00
C SER A 115 6.30 -15.76 3.21
N LYS A 116 7.25 -15.02 3.80
CA LYS A 116 7.94 -13.92 3.12
C LYS A 116 8.79 -14.41 1.96
N ALA A 117 9.52 -15.51 2.12
CA ALA A 117 10.31 -16.13 1.05
C ALA A 117 9.42 -16.57 -0.12
N THR A 118 8.26 -17.18 0.13
CA THR A 118 7.29 -17.54 -0.91
C THR A 118 6.81 -16.32 -1.69
N LEU A 119 6.49 -15.22 -0.99
CA LEU A 119 6.04 -13.99 -1.63
C LEU A 119 7.16 -13.30 -2.43
N GLN A 120 8.39 -13.30 -1.94
CA GLN A 120 9.56 -12.79 -2.66
C GLN A 120 9.80 -13.56 -3.95
N LEU A 121 9.77 -14.90 -3.89
CA LEU A 121 9.95 -15.74 -5.07
C LEU A 121 8.84 -15.51 -6.10
N ALA A 122 7.59 -15.39 -5.68
CA ALA A 122 6.48 -15.11 -6.59
C ALA A 122 6.58 -13.71 -7.21
N ALA A 123 6.97 -12.70 -6.42
CA ALA A 123 7.16 -11.34 -6.91
C ALA A 123 8.32 -11.24 -7.90
N ASP A 124 9.45 -11.90 -7.62
CA ASP A 124 10.59 -11.96 -8.54
C ASP A 124 10.20 -12.67 -9.85
N GLN A 125 9.52 -13.82 -9.78
CA GLN A 125 9.00 -14.50 -10.97
C GLN A 125 8.11 -13.59 -11.82
N LEU A 126 7.20 -12.84 -11.19
CA LEU A 126 6.33 -11.92 -11.91
C LEU A 126 7.10 -10.79 -12.59
N VAL A 127 8.05 -10.16 -11.88
CA VAL A 127 8.89 -9.11 -12.45
C VAL A 127 9.71 -9.64 -13.62
N GLN A 128 10.32 -10.82 -13.48
CA GLN A 128 11.10 -11.43 -14.56
C GLN A 128 10.24 -11.79 -15.78
N HIS A 129 9.00 -12.26 -15.57
CA HIS A 129 8.07 -12.53 -16.65
C HIS A 129 7.85 -11.29 -17.52
N TYR A 130 7.46 -10.17 -16.92
CA TYR A 130 7.22 -8.93 -17.67
C TYR A 130 8.50 -8.35 -18.30
N VAL A 131 9.62 -8.36 -17.57
CA VAL A 131 10.88 -7.80 -18.10
C VAL A 131 11.45 -8.64 -19.24
N SER A 132 11.44 -9.98 -19.12
CA SER A 132 12.16 -10.86 -20.06
C SER A 132 11.28 -11.41 -21.17
N GLU A 133 10.01 -11.73 -20.90
CA GLU A 133 9.10 -12.32 -21.89
C GLU A 133 8.28 -11.25 -22.62
N GLU A 134 7.85 -10.21 -21.91
CA GLU A 134 7.08 -9.10 -22.52
C GLU A 134 7.94 -7.89 -22.93
N ASN A 135 9.22 -7.84 -22.53
CA ASN A 135 10.10 -6.68 -22.71
C ASN A 135 9.47 -5.39 -22.15
N ASP A 136 8.81 -5.51 -21.00
CA ASP A 136 8.07 -4.45 -20.31
C ASP A 136 8.60 -4.22 -18.89
N ASN A 137 8.93 -2.96 -18.58
CA ASN A 137 9.43 -2.53 -17.27
C ASN A 137 8.32 -1.90 -16.40
N SER A 138 7.04 -2.10 -16.76
CA SER A 138 5.91 -1.56 -16.01
C SER A 138 5.72 -2.21 -14.64
N VAL A 139 6.22 -3.43 -14.43
CA VAL A 139 6.15 -4.19 -13.18
C VAL A 139 7.52 -4.23 -12.52
N CYS A 140 7.61 -3.74 -11.29
CA CYS A 140 8.87 -3.71 -10.54
C CYS A 140 8.69 -4.08 -9.06
N TYR A 141 9.80 -4.30 -8.36
CA TYR A 141 9.82 -4.63 -6.94
C TYR A 141 10.47 -3.53 -6.11
N PHE A 142 9.81 -3.11 -5.03
CA PHE A 142 10.36 -2.20 -4.02
C PHE A 142 10.75 -2.98 -2.75
N PRO A 143 12.02 -2.92 -2.30
CA PRO A 143 12.56 -3.83 -1.30
C PRO A 143 12.33 -3.41 0.17
N ALA A 144 11.08 -3.15 0.55
CA ALA A 144 10.74 -2.67 1.91
C ALA A 144 11.08 -3.70 3.01
N TYR A 145 10.93 -4.99 2.74
CA TYR A 145 11.27 -6.05 3.69
C TYR A 145 12.78 -6.15 3.90
N GLU A 146 13.55 -6.07 2.82
CA GLU A 146 15.01 -6.14 2.79
C GLU A 146 15.62 -4.90 3.44
N ILE A 147 15.12 -3.69 3.17
CA ILE A 147 15.53 -2.46 3.86
C ILE A 147 15.48 -2.64 5.38
N VAL A 148 14.39 -3.20 5.91
CA VAL A 148 14.27 -3.42 7.36
C VAL A 148 15.25 -4.47 7.87
N ASN A 149 15.52 -5.52 7.09
CA ASN A 149 16.39 -6.61 7.53
C ASN A 149 17.89 -6.30 7.38
N ASP A 150 18.27 -5.49 6.40
CA ASP A 150 19.67 -5.29 6.00
C ASP A 150 20.17 -3.85 6.26
N GLU A 151 19.37 -2.82 6.02
CA GLU A 151 19.73 -1.43 6.33
C GLU A 151 19.39 -1.07 7.79
N LEU A 152 18.28 -1.60 8.32
CA LEU A 152 17.75 -1.29 9.65
C LEU A 152 17.76 -2.50 10.59
N ARG A 153 18.88 -3.24 10.59
CA ARG A 153 19.06 -4.53 11.29
C ARG A 153 19.20 -4.44 12.82
N ASP A 154 18.33 -3.68 13.50
CA ASP A 154 18.34 -3.52 14.96
C ASP A 154 16.90 -3.43 15.51
N TYR A 155 16.65 -4.00 16.69
CA TYR A 155 15.32 -3.98 17.31
C TYR A 155 14.79 -2.59 17.63
N ARG A 156 15.66 -1.57 17.73
CA ARG A 156 15.26 -0.16 17.86
C ARG A 156 14.34 0.33 16.74
N PHE A 157 14.36 -0.35 15.60
CA PHE A 157 13.55 -0.06 14.42
C PHE A 157 12.17 -0.73 14.46
N TYR A 158 11.83 -1.42 15.55
CA TYR A 158 10.49 -1.95 15.81
C TYR A 158 9.79 -1.20 16.95
N LYS A 159 8.46 -1.24 16.94
CA LYS A 159 7.63 -0.86 18.08
C LYS A 159 7.85 -1.82 19.26
N PRO A 160 7.39 -1.47 20.48
CA PRO A 160 7.54 -2.35 21.65
C PRO A 160 6.97 -3.76 21.49
N ASP A 161 6.06 -3.99 20.53
CA ASP A 161 5.55 -5.33 20.21
C ASP A 161 6.56 -6.22 19.47
N MET A 162 7.67 -5.65 18.96
CA MET A 162 8.73 -6.33 18.20
C MET A 162 8.27 -6.94 16.87
N LEU A 163 7.10 -6.52 16.37
CA LEU A 163 6.47 -7.01 15.15
C LEU A 163 6.31 -5.90 14.10
N HIS A 164 5.92 -4.71 14.53
CA HIS A 164 5.64 -3.58 13.64
C HIS A 164 6.84 -2.62 13.56
N PRO A 165 7.13 -2.05 12.37
CA PRO A 165 8.08 -0.96 12.24
C PRO A 165 7.78 0.23 13.16
N SER A 166 8.82 0.83 13.75
CA SER A 166 8.72 2.11 14.45
C SER A 166 8.41 3.26 13.47
N GLU A 167 8.03 4.43 13.98
CA GLU A 167 7.77 5.61 13.14
C GLU A 167 9.02 6.02 12.34
N GLN A 168 10.19 5.97 12.98
CA GLN A 168 11.48 6.21 12.32
C GLN A 168 11.70 5.25 11.14
N THR A 169 11.38 3.97 11.31
CA THR A 169 11.51 2.96 10.25
C THR A 169 10.56 3.23 9.09
N VAL A 170 9.32 3.64 9.39
CA VAL A 170 8.35 4.03 8.35
C VAL A 170 8.84 5.26 7.58
N GLU A 171 9.38 6.26 8.27
CA GLU A 171 9.93 7.46 7.62
C GLU A 171 11.13 7.11 6.73
N TYR A 172 12.04 6.23 7.19
CA TYR A 172 13.18 5.79 6.39
C TYR A 172 12.76 5.01 5.13
N ILE A 173 11.80 4.09 5.24
CA ILE A 173 11.26 3.38 4.07
C ILE A 173 10.61 4.37 3.10
N TYR A 174 9.91 5.38 3.61
CA TYR A 174 9.31 6.43 2.78
C TYR A 174 10.37 7.27 2.07
N GLU A 175 11.48 7.60 2.72
CA GLU A 175 12.63 8.29 2.09
C GLU A 175 13.19 7.46 0.94
N ARG A 176 13.49 6.17 1.16
CA ARG A 176 13.95 5.25 0.11
C ARG A 176 12.95 5.15 -1.05
N PHE A 177 11.66 5.10 -0.75
CA PHE A 177 10.60 5.06 -1.77
C PHE A 177 10.54 6.36 -2.57
N ALA A 178 10.63 7.51 -1.92
CA ALA A 178 10.63 8.83 -2.56
C ALA A 178 11.88 9.05 -3.42
N GLU A 179 13.04 8.58 -2.97
CA GLU A 179 14.27 8.58 -3.77
C GLU A 179 14.12 7.74 -5.04
N ALA A 180 13.49 6.58 -4.94
CA ALA A 180 13.32 5.65 -6.06
C ALA A 180 12.27 6.11 -7.09
N TYR A 181 11.14 6.68 -6.64
CA TYR A 181 9.96 6.85 -7.51
C TYR A 181 9.47 8.29 -7.67
N PHE A 182 9.89 9.24 -6.84
CA PHE A 182 9.38 10.61 -6.95
C PHE A 182 10.27 11.47 -7.85
N SER A 183 9.64 12.27 -8.69
CA SER A 183 10.34 13.31 -9.44
C SER A 183 10.85 14.41 -8.50
N GLU A 184 11.76 15.24 -9.00
CA GLU A 184 12.22 16.40 -8.24
C GLU A 184 11.06 17.35 -7.89
N ASP A 185 10.12 17.54 -8.81
CA ASP A 185 8.93 18.36 -8.58
C ASP A 185 8.01 17.77 -7.51
N THR A 186 7.84 16.45 -7.50
CA THR A 186 7.08 15.76 -6.45
C THR A 186 7.76 15.91 -5.09
N ARG A 187 9.09 15.78 -5.02
CA ARG A 187 9.86 16.00 -3.78
C ARG A 187 9.75 17.45 -3.28
N LYS A 188 9.84 18.44 -4.18
CA LYS A 188 9.62 19.87 -3.85
C LYS A 188 8.22 20.11 -3.29
N PHE A 189 7.19 19.56 -3.96
CA PHE A 189 5.82 19.63 -3.49
C PHE A 189 5.68 19.05 -2.07
N LEU A 190 6.23 17.86 -1.82
CA LEU A 190 6.14 17.20 -0.52
C LEU A 190 6.84 17.98 0.59
N ALA A 191 7.99 18.59 0.29
CA ALA A 191 8.69 19.45 1.24
C ALA A 191 7.87 20.70 1.63
N GLU A 192 7.14 21.28 0.68
CA GLU A 192 6.21 22.40 0.94
C GLU A 192 4.94 21.95 1.65
N TRP A 193 4.46 20.73 1.36
CA TRP A 193 3.24 20.16 1.92
C TRP A 193 3.40 19.63 3.34
N LYS A 194 4.52 18.98 3.68
CA LYS A 194 4.78 18.39 5.02
C LYS A 194 4.43 19.33 6.19
N PRO A 195 4.96 20.58 6.26
CA PRO A 195 4.63 21.48 7.38
C PRO A 195 3.17 21.95 7.39
N ILE A 196 2.50 21.97 6.23
CA ILE A 196 1.07 22.31 6.16
C ILE A 196 0.23 21.14 6.68
N LYS A 197 0.54 19.91 6.28
CA LYS A 197 -0.12 18.70 6.77
C LYS A 197 0.02 18.56 8.29
N GLU A 198 1.22 18.81 8.83
CA GLU A 198 1.48 18.79 10.27
C GLU A 198 0.67 19.87 11.01
N ALA A 199 0.60 21.09 10.45
CA ALA A 199 -0.20 22.18 11.01
C ALA A 199 -1.70 21.84 11.03
N LEU A 200 -2.22 21.21 9.98
CA LEU A 200 -3.62 20.80 9.89
C LEU A 200 -3.97 19.63 10.80
N GLY A 201 -3.00 18.73 11.06
CA GLY A 201 -3.16 17.62 12.00
C GLY A 201 -3.04 18.05 13.48
N HIS A 202 -2.69 19.31 13.75
CA HIS A 202 -2.50 19.79 15.12
C HIS A 202 -3.84 19.79 15.87
N LYS A 203 -3.84 19.15 17.06
CA LYS A 203 -4.99 19.14 17.98
C LYS A 203 -4.75 20.17 19.09
N PRO A 204 -5.38 21.35 19.06
CA PRO A 204 -5.15 22.38 20.07
C PRO A 204 -5.81 21.99 21.40
N PHE A 205 -5.22 22.43 22.52
CA PHE A 205 -5.84 22.31 23.84
C PHE A 205 -7.03 23.28 24.00
N HIS A 206 -7.00 24.44 23.33
CA HIS A 206 -8.07 25.44 23.31
C HIS A 206 -8.46 25.80 21.87
N PRO A 207 -9.36 25.03 21.24
CA PRO A 207 -9.78 25.25 19.85
C PRO A 207 -10.44 26.62 19.59
N GLU A 208 -11.04 27.23 20.61
CA GLU A 208 -11.73 28.51 20.49
C GLU A 208 -10.82 29.73 20.68
N SER A 209 -9.53 29.52 21.01
CA SER A 209 -8.58 30.61 21.24
C SER A 209 -8.33 31.43 19.97
N GLU A 210 -8.14 32.74 20.15
CA GLU A 210 -7.84 33.65 19.03
C GLU A 210 -6.48 33.34 18.40
N GLU A 211 -5.54 32.82 19.20
CA GLU A 211 -4.25 32.34 18.72
C GLU A 211 -4.42 31.15 17.77
N TYR A 212 -5.27 30.18 18.12
CA TYR A 212 -5.52 29.02 17.27
C TYR A 212 -6.27 29.41 15.98
N LYS A 213 -7.26 30.31 16.06
CA LYS A 213 -7.95 30.83 14.87
C LYS A 213 -6.96 31.49 13.90
N LYS A 214 -6.10 32.39 14.40
CA LYS A 214 -5.05 33.04 13.58
C LYS A 214 -4.05 32.04 12.99
N PHE A 215 -3.68 31.02 13.76
CA PHE A 215 -2.82 29.93 13.28
C PHE A 215 -3.48 29.15 12.14
N MET A 216 -4.77 28.82 12.27
CA MET A 216 -5.54 28.13 11.24
C MET A 216 -5.75 28.99 10.00
N ASP A 217 -6.05 30.29 10.15
CA ASP A 217 -6.17 31.22 9.01
C ASP A 217 -4.87 31.28 8.20
N LYS A 218 -3.72 31.38 8.88
CA LYS A 218 -2.40 31.36 8.24
C LYS A 218 -2.13 30.02 7.54
N THR A 219 -2.57 28.92 8.14
CA THR A 219 -2.43 27.57 7.56
C THR A 219 -3.29 27.43 6.31
N MET A 220 -4.54 27.91 6.33
CA MET A 220 -5.45 27.89 5.18
C MET A 220 -4.98 28.80 4.04
N LEU A 221 -4.34 29.94 4.34
CA LEU A 221 -3.69 30.77 3.33
C LEU A 221 -2.55 30.00 2.62
N LYS A 222 -1.74 29.26 3.37
CA LYS A 222 -0.69 28.40 2.78
C LYS A 222 -1.28 27.29 1.92
N VAL A 223 -2.37 26.65 2.37
CA VAL A 223 -3.12 25.67 1.56
C VAL A 223 -3.57 26.29 0.24
N SER A 224 -4.19 27.47 0.27
CA SER A 224 -4.65 28.17 -0.94
C SER A 224 -3.50 28.51 -1.90
N MET A 225 -2.36 28.98 -1.38
CA MET A 225 -1.17 29.25 -2.19
C MET A 225 -0.61 27.96 -2.83
N LEU A 226 -0.57 26.86 -2.07
CA LEU A 226 -0.09 25.58 -2.55
C LEU A 226 -1.02 24.99 -3.63
N SER A 227 -2.34 25.04 -3.44
CA SER A 227 -3.31 24.59 -4.44
C SER A 227 -3.23 25.40 -5.75
N LYS A 228 -2.92 26.70 -5.68
CA LYS A 228 -2.68 27.51 -6.88
C LYS A 228 -1.39 27.11 -7.60
N LYS A 229 -0.33 26.82 -6.85
CA LYS A 229 0.97 26.39 -7.40
C LYS A 229 0.91 24.97 -7.99
N TYR A 230 0.08 24.10 -7.43
CA TYR A 230 -0.11 22.72 -7.86
C TYR A 230 -1.59 22.46 -8.19
N PRO A 231 -2.08 22.82 -9.38
CA PRO A 231 -3.51 22.76 -9.70
C PRO A 231 -4.11 21.34 -9.68
N LYS A 232 -3.28 20.31 -9.85
CA LYS A 232 -3.68 18.89 -9.73
C LYS A 232 -3.87 18.43 -8.27
N PHE A 233 -3.48 19.26 -7.29
CA PHE A 233 -3.63 18.97 -5.87
C PHE A 233 -5.00 19.45 -5.36
N ALA A 234 -5.98 18.52 -5.34
CA ALA A 234 -7.30 18.75 -4.76
C ALA A 234 -7.29 18.51 -3.24
N TYR A 235 -6.91 19.52 -2.47
CA TYR A 235 -6.84 19.47 -1.00
C TYR A 235 -8.13 18.95 -0.33
N GLN A 236 -9.30 19.26 -0.89
CA GLN A 236 -10.61 18.84 -0.35
C GLN A 236 -10.79 17.31 -0.31
N LYS A 237 -10.00 16.53 -1.06
CA LYS A 237 -10.08 15.05 -1.06
C LYS A 237 -9.22 14.39 0.04
N ILE A 238 -8.37 15.14 0.76
CA ILE A 238 -7.32 14.57 1.64
C ILE A 238 -7.67 14.66 3.13
N ILE A 239 -8.69 15.42 3.50
CA ILE A 239 -9.17 15.52 4.89
C ILE A 239 -10.55 14.86 4.98
N LYS A 240 -10.55 13.59 5.36
CA LYS A 240 -11.66 12.90 6.02
C LYS A 240 -11.21 12.45 7.39
#